data_AF-A0A359E2T4-F1
#
_entry.id   AF-A0A359E2T4-F1
#
_cell.length_a   1.000
_cell.length_b   1.000
_cell.length_c   1.000
_cell.angle_alpha   90.00
_cell.angle_beta   90.00
_cell.angle_gamma   90.00
#
_symmetry.space_group_name_H-M   'P 1'
#
loop_
_entity.id
_entity.type
_entity.pdbx_description
1 polymer ?
#
loop_
_entity_poly.entity_id
_entity_poly.type
_entity_poly.pdbx_seq_one_letter_code
_entity_poly.pdbx_strand_id
1 'polypeptide(L)' 'EPLPGKFPIPGIGPFSLLKESKMNHFGKMGFKWIYWNMLIKGKELPMEPQMSMKGKYIPEAEEKELQDVE' A
#
# COMPACT_ATOMS: atom_id res chain seq x y z
N GLU A 1 11.47 7.71 -1.76
CA GLU A 1 10.91 7.26 -3.05
C GLU A 1 9.69 6.37 -2.81
N PRO A 2 8.78 6.18 -3.79
CA PRO A 2 7.68 5.23 -3.63
C PRO A 2 8.21 3.80 -3.65
N LEU A 3 7.83 2.98 -2.66
CA LEU A 3 8.29 1.60 -2.53
C LEU A 3 7.19 0.60 -2.86
N PRO A 4 7.55 -0.53 -3.52
CA PRO A 4 6.64 -1.65 -3.69
C PRO A 4 6.37 -2.35 -2.34
N GLY A 5 5.32 -3.17 -2.28
CA GLY A 5 4.87 -3.74 -1.01
C GLY A 5 3.40 -4.16 -0.96
N LYS A 6 2.92 -4.36 0.26
CA LYS A 6 1.53 -4.76 0.58
C LYS A 6 0.92 -3.84 1.62
N PHE A 7 -0.36 -3.52 1.45
CA PHE A 7 -1.11 -2.62 2.32
C PHE A 7 -2.56 -3.09 2.52
N PRO A 8 -3.21 -2.83 3.68
CA PRO A 8 -2.65 -2.26 4.91
C PRO A 8 -1.91 -3.28 5.78
N ILE A 9 -2.15 -4.58 5.57
CA ILE A 9 -1.52 -5.66 6.32
C ILE A 9 -0.22 -6.09 5.60
N PRO A 10 0.94 -6.05 6.27
CA PRO A 10 2.20 -6.52 5.68
C PRO A 10 2.09 -7.97 5.18
N GLY A 11 2.58 -8.24 3.96
CA GLY A 11 2.58 -9.57 3.33
C GLY A 11 1.22 -10.04 2.78
N ILE A 12 0.13 -9.88 3.53
CA ILE A 12 -1.19 -10.46 3.21
C ILE A 12 -2.16 -9.41 2.64
N GLY A 13 -1.86 -8.12 2.81
CA GLY A 13 -2.73 -7.01 2.47
C GLY A 13 -3.28 -7.07 1.03
N PRO A 14 -4.57 -6.77 0.83
CA PRO A 14 -5.25 -6.94 -0.45
C PRO A 14 -4.73 -5.96 -1.53
N PHE A 15 -4.10 -4.85 -1.13
CA PHE A 15 -3.52 -3.87 -2.05
C PHE A 15 -2.03 -4.11 -2.26
N SER A 16 -1.61 -4.18 -3.52
CA SER A 16 -0.20 -4.32 -3.90
C SER A 16 0.34 -2.97 -4.33
N LEU A 17 1.37 -2.45 -3.67
CA LEU A 17 1.94 -1.15 -4.01
C LEU A 17 2.77 -1.24 -5.29
N LEU A 18 2.67 -0.22 -6.14
CA LEU A 18 3.38 -0.12 -7.43
C LEU A 18 3.20 -1.32 -8.37
N LYS A 19 2.07 -2.02 -8.25
CA LYS A 19 1.72 -3.16 -9.10
C LYS A 19 0.28 -3.06 -9.59
N GLU A 20 0.04 -3.54 -10.79
CA GLU A 20 -1.32 -3.70 -11.30
C GLU A 20 -2.06 -4.81 -10.54
N SER A 21 -3.23 -4.48 -9.99
CA SER A 21 -4.07 -5.45 -9.30
C SER A 21 -5.54 -5.05 -9.43
N LYS A 22 -6.41 -6.05 -9.60
CA LYS A 22 -7.87 -5.83 -9.63
C LYS A 22 -8.35 -5.15 -8.35
N MET A 23 -7.76 -5.52 -7.22
CA MET A 23 -8.09 -4.93 -5.93
C MET A 23 -7.74 -3.44 -5.86
N ASN A 24 -6.57 -3.03 -6.36
CA ASN A 24 -6.19 -1.62 -6.43
C ASN A 24 -7.17 -0.84 -7.30
N HIS A 25 -7.63 -1.44 -8.40
CA HIS A 25 -8.64 -0.82 -9.25
C HIS A 25 -9.97 -0.61 -8.51
N PHE A 26 -10.49 -1.65 -7.86
CA PHE A 26 -11.71 -1.52 -7.04
C PHE A 26 -11.55 -0.51 -5.90
N GLY A 27 -10.38 -0.46 -5.26
CA GLY A 27 -10.04 0.55 -4.26
C GLY A 27 -10.12 1.97 -4.80
N LYS A 28 -9.59 2.22 -6.01
CA LYS A 28 -9.70 3.53 -6.68
C LYS A 28 -11.16 3.91 -7.01
N MET A 29 -11.96 2.95 -7.47
CA MET A 29 -13.38 3.19 -7.74
C MET A 29 -14.16 3.47 -6.46
N GLY A 30 -13.91 2.71 -5.40
CA GLY A 30 -14.49 2.91 -4.07
C GLY A 30 -14.05 4.22 -3.40
N PHE A 31 -12.85 4.71 -3.70
CA PHE A 31 -12.32 5.96 -3.13
C PHE A 31 -13.21 7.16 -3.43
N LYS A 32 -13.91 7.19 -4.57
CA LYS A 32 -14.89 8.25 -4.87
C LYS A 32 -15.95 8.37 -3.77
N TRP A 33 -16.45 7.26 -3.25
CA TRP A 33 -17.44 7.27 -2.17
C TRP A 33 -16.80 7.73 -0.85
N ILE A 34 -15.61 7.23 -0.52
CA ILE A 34 -14.85 7.61 0.69
C ILE A 34 -14.58 9.11 0.70
N TYR A 35 -14.20 9.69 -0.44
CA TYR A 35 -13.92 11.11 -0.56
C TYR A 35 -15.13 11.99 -0.17
N TRP A 36 -16.29 11.76 -0.79
CA TRP A 36 -17.48 12.57 -0.56
C TRP A 36 -18.16 12.27 0.79
N ASN A 37 -18.07 11.04 1.30
CA ASN A 37 -18.81 10.64 2.52
C ASN A 37 -17.98 10.64 3.79
N MET A 38 -16.65 10.60 3.69
CA MET A 38 -15.75 10.59 4.84
C MET A 38 -14.81 11.79 4.82
N LEU A 39 -14.00 11.96 3.77
CA LEU A 39 -12.93 12.98 3.75
C LEU A 39 -13.48 14.41 3.81
N ILE A 40 -14.42 14.78 2.93
CA ILE A 40 -15.00 16.14 2.92
C ILE A 40 -15.77 16.44 4.22
N LYS A 41 -16.33 15.41 4.86
CA LYS A 41 -17.06 15.55 6.12
C LYS A 41 -16.14 15.55 7.34
N GLY A 42 -14.83 15.43 7.14
CA GLY A 42 -13.85 15.37 8.23
C GLY A 42 -14.00 14.13 9.12
N LYS A 43 -14.54 13.02 8.61
CA LYS A 43 -14.64 11.77 9.38
C LYS A 43 -13.27 11.12 9.51
N GLU A 44 -13.02 10.54 10.67
CA GLU A 44 -11.83 9.72 10.89
C GLU A 44 -11.87 8.47 9.99
N LEU A 45 -10.75 8.20 9.33
CA LEU A 45 -10.55 6.98 8.56
C LEU A 45 -10.05 5.88 9.50
N PRO A 46 -10.38 4.61 9.23
CA PRO A 46 -9.90 3.47 10.02
C PRO A 46 -8.44 3.13 9.67
N MET A 47 -7.58 4.13 9.56
CA MET A 47 -6.16 3.99 9.24
C MET A 47 -5.34 4.99 10.03
N GLU A 48 -4.14 4.55 10.40
CA GLU A 48 -3.17 5.37 11.09
C GLU A 48 -2.67 6.53 10.19
N PRO A 49 -2.51 7.76 10.74
CA PRO A 49 -2.02 8.90 9.97
C PRO A 49 -0.51 8.81 9.68
N GLN A 50 0.24 8.03 10.46
CA GLN A 50 1.67 7.83 10.24
C GLN A 50 1.97 7.03 8.96
N MET A 51 3.01 7.45 8.25
CA MET A 51 3.54 6.69 7.12
C MET A 51 4.40 5.53 7.62
N SER A 52 3.82 4.34 7.75
CA SER A 52 4.56 3.14 8.15
C SER A 52 5.44 2.59 7.00
N MET A 53 6.59 2.02 7.35
CA MET A 53 7.44 1.23 6.45
C MET A 53 7.07 -0.26 6.44
N LYS A 54 6.17 -0.69 7.33
CA LYS A 54 5.73 -2.09 7.40
C LYS A 54 5.10 -2.54 6.07
N GLY A 55 5.54 -3.69 5.57
CA GLY A 55 5.03 -4.27 4.32
C GLY A 55 5.59 -3.64 3.04
N LYS A 56 6.48 -2.65 3.13
CA LYS A 56 7.25 -2.11 1.99
C LYS A 56 8.63 -2.75 1.96
N TYR A 57 9.16 -2.96 0.76
CA TYR A 57 10.50 -3.51 0.56
C TYR A 57 11.32 -2.60 -0.37
N ILE A 58 12.64 -2.63 -0.18
CA ILE A 58 13.59 -1.86 -0.99
C ILE A 58 14.13 -2.81 -2.06
N PRO A 59 13.82 -2.58 -3.35
CA PRO A 59 14.20 -3.53 -4.41
C PRO A 59 15.73 -3.72 -4.51
N GLU A 60 16.50 -2.65 -4.30
CA GLU A 60 17.98 -2.68 -4.34
C GLU A 60 18.60 -3.51 -3.20
N ALA A 61 17.90 -3.67 -2.08
CA ALA A 61 18.36 -4.50 -0.98
C ALA A 61 18.09 -5.99 -1.24
N GLU A 62 16.94 -6.31 -1.86
CA GLU A 62 16.61 -7.69 -2.27
C GLU A 62 17.57 -8.19 -3.35
N GLU A 63 17.94 -7.36 -4.33
CA GLU A 63 18.90 -7.74 -5.37
C GLU A 63 20.28 -8.08 -4.80
N LYS A 64 20.73 -7.40 -3.75
CA LYS A 64 22.01 -7.68 -3.07
C LYS A 64 21.95 -8.96 -2.26
N GLU A 65 20.89 -9.19 -1.49
CA GLU A 65 20.72 -10.43 -0.73
C GLU A 65 20.62 -11.66 -1.63
N LEU A 66 20.02 -11.55 -2.82
CA LEU A 66 19.97 -12.63 -3.80
C LEU A 66 21.35 -12.92 -4.43
N GLN A 67 22.18 -11.89 -4.64
CA GLN A 67 23.55 -12.04 -5.16
C GLN A 67 24.53 -12.62 -4.13
N ASP A 68 24.29 -12.44 -2.84
CA ASP A 68 25.15 -12.94 -1.76
C ASP A 68 24.86 -14.41 -1.37
N VAL A 69 23.74 -14.98 -1.85
CA VAL A 69 23.30 -16.36 -1.55
C VAL A 69 23.64 -17.36 -2.69
N GLU A 70 23.98 -16.86 -3.87
CA GLU A 70 24.44 -17.63 -5.05
C GLU A 70 25.96 -17.79 -5.08
#